data_AF-A0A7Z0LHR9-F1
#
_entry.id   AF-A0A7Z0LHR9-F1
#
_cell.length_a   1.000
_cell.length_b   1.000
_cell.length_c   1.000
_cell.angle_alpha   90.00
_cell.angle_beta   90.00
_cell.angle_gamma   90.00
#
_symmetry.space_group_name_H-M   'P 1'
#
loop_
_entity.id
_entity.type
_entity.pdbx_description
1 polymer ?
#
loop_
_entity_poly.entity_id
_entity_poly.type
_entity_poly.pdbx_seq_one_letter_code
_entity_poly.pdbx_strand_id
1 'polypeptide(L)' 'MADKYSFDVKDEWFSENDDISSWCKTLNIKLSEHNLCLGAMDIESDSYVLFICENNKFNLMVNLSRDLERRIDSAENM' A
#
# COMPACT_ATOMS: atom_id res chain seq x y z
N MET A 1 5.92 -19.17 -5.64
CA MET A 1 5.45 -17.87 -6.19
C MET A 1 5.70 -16.69 -5.25
N ALA A 2 6.39 -16.88 -4.11
CA ALA A 2 6.76 -15.79 -3.19
C ALA A 2 8.13 -15.15 -3.51
N ASP A 3 8.95 -15.79 -4.36
CA ASP A 3 10.37 -15.43 -4.53
C ASP A 3 10.66 -14.31 -5.56
N LYS A 4 9.63 -13.67 -6.13
CA LYS A 4 9.86 -12.68 -7.21
C LYS A 4 10.15 -11.26 -6.70
N TYR A 5 9.77 -10.95 -5.46
CA TYR A 5 9.98 -9.64 -4.83
C TYR A 5 10.18 -9.81 -3.32
N SER A 6 11.36 -10.30 -2.90
CA SER A 6 11.77 -10.17 -1.50
C SER A 6 12.12 -8.71 -1.24
N PHE A 7 11.11 -7.88 -1.02
CA PHE A 7 11.30 -6.50 -0.60
C PHE A 7 11.58 -6.50 0.89
N ASP A 8 12.85 -6.32 1.25
CA ASP A 8 13.30 -6.33 2.63
C ASP A 8 13.02 -4.98 3.28
N VAL A 9 12.07 -4.96 4.21
CA VAL A 9 11.67 -3.75 4.93
C VAL A 9 12.68 -3.51 6.05
N LYS A 10 13.29 -2.33 6.06
CA LYS A 10 14.30 -1.99 7.06
C LYS A 10 13.73 -1.07 8.13
N ASP A 11 13.96 -1.42 9.39
CA ASP A 11 13.51 -0.64 10.54
C ASP A 11 14.06 0.80 10.51
N GLU A 12 15.27 1.01 9.97
CA GLU A 12 15.89 2.33 9.88
C GLU A 12 15.15 3.32 8.96
N TRP A 13 14.18 2.85 8.18
CA TRP A 13 13.33 3.71 7.36
C TRP A 13 12.25 4.41 8.17
N PHE A 14 11.97 3.93 9.38
CA PHE A 14 10.85 4.38 10.18
C PHE A 14 11.32 5.07 11.45
N SER A 15 10.52 6.03 11.89
CA SER A 15 10.66 6.70 13.18
C SER A 15 9.45 6.32 14.05
N GLU A 16 9.68 5.95 15.30
CA GLU A 16 8.61 5.66 16.27
C GLU A 16 7.71 6.89 16.55
N ASN A 17 8.19 8.10 16.23
CA ASN A 17 7.41 9.33 16.39
C ASN A 17 6.48 9.62 15.21
N ASP A 18 6.62 8.87 14.10
CA ASP A 18 5.81 9.06 12.91
C ASP A 18 4.52 8.23 13.01
N ASP A 19 3.47 8.68 12.33
CA ASP A 19 2.22 7.94 12.24
C ASP A 19 2.23 6.88 11.13
N ILE A 20 1.20 6.03 11.11
CA ILE A 20 1.08 4.94 10.13
C ILE A 20 1.04 5.50 8.70
N SER A 21 0.36 6.63 8.47
CA SER A 21 0.29 7.27 7.15
C SER A 21 1.67 7.71 6.67
N SER A 22 2.52 8.23 7.56
CA SER A 22 3.91 8.60 7.29
C SER A 22 4.77 7.38 6.97
N TRP A 23 4.62 6.28 7.73
CA TRP A 23 5.29 5.02 7.43
C TRP A 23 4.86 4.44 6.07
N CYS A 24 3.57 4.49 5.76
CA CYS A 24 3.02 4.05 4.48
C CYS A 24 3.62 4.86 3.32
N LYS A 25 3.72 6.18 3.46
CA LYS A 25 4.34 7.05 2.47
C LYS A 25 5.81 6.70 2.24
N THR A 26 6.58 6.47 3.31
CA THR A 26 7.98 6.04 3.21
C THR A 26 8.11 4.71 2.47
N LEU A 27 7.27 3.72 2.82
CA LEU A 27 7.24 2.44 2.10
C LEU A 27 6.88 2.60 0.63
N ASN A 28 5.89 3.44 0.32
CA ASN A 28 5.44 3.68 -1.04
C ASN A 28 6.55 4.28 -1.91
N ILE A 29 7.34 5.21 -1.36
CA ILE A 29 8.53 5.76 -2.03
C ILE A 29 9.52 4.65 -2.35
N LYS A 30 9.84 3.77 -1.40
CA LYS A 30 10.78 2.65 -1.61
C LYS A 30 10.27 1.62 -2.61
N LEU A 31 8.98 1.31 -2.57
CA LEU A 31 8.35 0.38 -3.51
C LEU A 31 8.30 0.96 -4.94
N SER A 32 8.17 2.27 -5.08
CA SER A 32 8.12 2.94 -6.38
C SER A 32 9.39 2.73 -7.21
N GLU A 33 10.55 2.55 -6.55
CA GLU A 33 11.83 2.19 -7.18
C GLU A 33 11.75 0.84 -7.94
N HIS A 34 10.78 -0.01 -7.58
CA HIS A 34 10.54 -1.32 -8.18
C HIS A 34 9.23 -1.39 -8.99
N ASN A 35 8.63 -0.22 -9.32
CA ASN A 35 7.31 -0.12 -9.97
C ASN A 35 6.17 -0.80 -9.17
N LEU A 36 6.32 -0.84 -7.85
CA LEU A 36 5.34 -1.30 -6.89
C LEU A 36 4.76 -0.12 -6.12
N CYS A 37 3.60 -0.31 -5.51
CA CYS A 37 2.99 0.62 -4.56
C CYS A 37 2.37 -0.14 -3.38
N LEU A 38 2.16 0.59 -2.29
CA LEU A 38 1.42 0.14 -1.13
C LEU A 38 -0.02 0.62 -1.24
N GLY A 39 -0.92 -0.31 -1.54
CA GLY A 39 -2.36 -0.07 -1.53
C GLY A 39 -2.97 -0.43 -0.17
N ALA A 40 -4.13 0.14 0.09
CA ALA A 40 -4.95 -0.20 1.24
C ALA A 40 -6.40 -0.40 0.85
N MET A 41 -7.03 -1.39 1.48
CA MET A 41 -8.43 -1.73 1.30
C MET A 41 -9.18 -1.54 2.62
N ASP A 42 -10.25 -0.74 2.55
CA ASP A 42 -11.22 -0.64 3.63
C ASP A 42 -12.04 -1.94 3.69
N ILE A 43 -12.18 -2.47 4.91
CA ILE A 43 -12.89 -3.72 5.19
C ILE A 43 -14.16 -3.50 6.03
N GLU A 44 -14.69 -2.27 6.04
CA GLU A 44 -15.89 -1.87 6.80
C GLU A 44 -15.72 -2.12 8.31
N SER A 45 -14.50 -1.93 8.80
CA SER A 45 -14.11 -2.04 10.21
C SER A 45 -13.40 -0.77 10.66
N ASP A 46 -13.04 -0.72 11.93
CA ASP A 46 -12.04 0.20 12.49
C ASP A 46 -10.60 0.01 11.95
N SER A 47 -10.43 -0.86 10.96
CA SER A 47 -9.14 -1.36 10.46
C SER A 47 -9.17 -1.45 8.93
N TYR A 48 -7.99 -1.50 8.31
CA TYR A 48 -7.81 -1.70 6.88
C TYR A 48 -6.71 -2.73 6.58
N VAL A 49 -6.73 -3.28 5.38
CA VAL A 49 -5.73 -4.24 4.91
C VAL A 49 -4.73 -3.54 3.99
N LEU A 50 -3.45 -3.62 4.34
CA LEU A 50 -2.35 -3.17 3.49
C LEU A 50 -1.90 -4.29 2.55
N PHE A 51 -1.59 -3.94 1.30
CA PHE A 51 -1.08 -4.89 0.32
C PHE A 51 -0.13 -4.21 -0.67
N ILE A 52 0.86 -4.97 -1.15
CA ILE A 52 1.81 -4.50 -2.17
C ILE A 52 1.29 -4.92 -3.55
N CYS A 53 1.35 -4.01 -4.53
CA CYS A 53 0.90 -4.30 -5.89
C CYS A 53 1.76 -3.55 -6.93
N GLU A 54 1.81 -4.07 -8.16
CA GLU A 54 2.33 -3.32 -9.31
C GLU A 54 1.43 -2.12 -9.62
N ASN A 55 2.03 -0.98 -9.96
CA ASN A 55 1.30 0.28 -10.22
C ASN A 55 0.20 0.16 -11.29
N ASN A 56 0.44 -0.62 -12.35
CA ASN A 56 -0.52 -0.84 -13.43
C ASN A 56 -1.78 -1.59 -12.95
N LYS A 57 -1.60 -2.61 -12.10
CA LYS A 57 -2.68 -3.40 -11.51
C LYS A 57 -3.41 -2.60 -10.44
N PHE A 58 -2.70 -1.75 -9.70
CA PHE A 58 -3.30 -0.90 -8.67
C PHE A 58 -4.36 0.04 -9.24
N ASN A 59 -4.05 0.76 -10.33
CA ASN A 59 -5.03 1.64 -10.98
C ASN A 59 -6.27 0.90 -11.46
N LEU A 60 -6.11 -0.33 -11.97
CA LEU A 60 -7.24 -1.17 -12.36
C LEU A 60 -8.09 -1.55 -11.14
N MET A 61 -7.46 -1.95 -10.02
CA MET A 61 -8.17 -2.31 -8.79
C MET A 61 -8.94 -1.13 -8.21
N VAL A 62 -8.37 0.07 -8.16
CA VAL A 62 -9.06 1.29 -7.69
C VAL A 62 -10.30 1.59 -8.54
N ASN A 63 -10.22 1.42 -9.86
CA ASN A 63 -11.37 1.62 -10.72
C ASN A 63 -12.46 0.56 -10.49
N LEU A 64 -12.07 -0.71 -10.43
CA LEU A 64 -13.02 -1.80 -10.17
C LEU A 64 -13.65 -1.72 -8.78
N SER A 65 -12.93 -1.24 -7.77
CA SER A 65 -13.46 -1.11 -6.41
C SER A 65 -14.58 -0.08 -6.35
N ARG A 66 -14.47 1.02 -7.10
CA ARG A 66 -15.52 2.05 -7.21
C ARG A 66 -16.81 1.47 -7.76
N ASP A 67 -16.73 0.59 -8.76
CA ASP A 67 -17.90 -0.08 -9.34
C ASP A 67 -18.59 -1.03 -8.34
N LEU A 68 -17.84 -1.52 -7.34
CA LEU A 68 -18.33 -2.40 -6.27
C LEU A 68 -18.66 -1.67 -4.97
N GLU A 69 -18.62 -0.33 -4.97
CA GLU A 69 -18.78 0.51 -3.77
C GLU A 69 -17.80 0.15 -2.64
N ARG A 70 -16.60 -0.33 -3.00
CA ARG A 70 -15.49 -0.63 -2.09
C ARG A 70 -14.39 0.42 -2.18
N ARG A 71 -13.79 0.78 -1.04
CA ARG A 71 -12.70 1.76 -0.98
C ARG A 71 -11.35 1.05 -1.04
N ILE A 72 -10.64 1.26 -2.16
CA ILE A 72 -9.22 0.99 -2.31
C ILE A 72 -8.54 2.30 -2.67
N ASP A 73 -7.46 2.65 -1.96
CA ASP A 73 -6.63 3.83 -2.26
C ASP A 73 -5.17 3.54 -1.88
N SER A 74 -4.29 4.52 -2.11
CA SER A 74 -2.93 4.49 -1.61
C SER A 74 -2.95 4.44 -0.08
N ALA A 75 -2.08 3.63 0.52
CA ALA A 75 -2.08 3.42 1.96
C ALA A 75 -1.84 4.70 2.79
N GLU A 76 -1.10 5.66 2.24
CA GLU A 76 -0.89 6.97 2.87
C GLU A 76 -2.15 7.85 2.94
N ASN A 77 -3.22 7.48 2.22
CA ASN A 77 -4.49 8.21 2.14
C ASN A 77 -5.63 7.55 2.95
N MET A 78 -5.36 6.47 3.69
CA MET A 78 -6.40 5.79 4.47
C MET A 78 -6.79 6.51 5.74
#